data_AF-X0UU83-F1
#
_entry.id   AF-X0UU83-F1
#
_cell.length_a   1.000
_cell.length_b   1.000
_cell.length_c   1.000
_cell.angle_alpha   90.00
_cell.angle_beta   90.00
_cell.angle_gamma   90.00
#
_symmetry.space_group_name_H-M   'P 1'
#
loop_
_entity.id
_entity.type
_entity.pdbx_description
1 polymer ?
#
loop_
_entity_poly.entity_id
_entity_poly.type
_entity_poly.pdbx_seq_one_letter_code
_entity_poly.pdbx_strand_id
1 'polypeptide(L)'
;MKKVLEYSRVQRAHCPPPQAFRPIQRIGGHTGWYFANWLWRTRGFMDRCVGGVGFRRDQRGPEQLQPGDIVDFWRVEAFEQDHLLRLVAEARMPGRGWLQFGVEGKGSGSRVRLLALFEP
;
A
#
# COMPACT_ATOMS: atom_id res chain seq x y z
N MET A 1 -27.05 1.07 9.80
CA MET A 1 -26.15 1.79 8.87
C MET A 1 -24.72 1.45 9.29
N LYS A 2 -23.93 0.76 8.45
CA LYS A 2 -22.53 0.41 8.78
C LYS A 2 -21.67 1.68 8.71
N LYS A 3 -20.89 1.96 9.76
CA LYS A 3 -20.07 3.17 9.86
C LYS A 3 -18.71 2.88 9.23
N VAL A 4 -18.55 3.22 7.95
CA VAL A 4 -17.26 3.14 7.26
C VAL A 4 -16.44 4.38 7.60
N LEU A 5 -15.21 4.19 8.07
CA LEU A 5 -14.26 5.28 8.27
C LEU A 5 -13.48 5.47 6.96
N GLU A 6 -13.59 6.65 6.37
CA GLU A 6 -12.85 7.03 5.16
C GLU A 6 -11.87 8.16 5.47
N TYR A 7 -10.66 8.03 4.95
CA TYR A 7 -9.68 9.10 4.88
C TYR A 7 -9.17 9.24 3.46
N SER A 8 -9.31 10.42 2.86
CA SER A 8 -8.85 10.71 1.50
C SER A 8 -7.92 11.92 1.50
N ARG A 9 -6.77 11.81 0.84
CA ARG A 9 -5.82 12.91 0.62
C ARG A 9 -5.39 12.95 -0.84
N VAL A 10 -5.35 14.15 -1.40
CA VAL A 10 -4.86 14.39 -2.77
C VAL A 10 -3.64 15.29 -2.72
N GLN A 11 -2.59 14.90 -3.43
CA GLN A 11 -1.36 15.68 -3.56
C GLN A 11 -1.05 15.89 -5.05
N ARG A 12 -0.70 17.11 -5.44
CA ARG A 12 -0.20 17.40 -6.78
C ARG A 12 1.30 17.13 -6.83
N ALA A 13 1.75 16.50 -7.90
CA ALA A 13 3.14 16.26 -8.20
C ALA A 13 3.48 16.89 -9.57
N HIS A 14 4.61 17.59 -9.63
CA HIS A 14 5.16 18.17 -10.86
C HIS A 14 5.99 17.14 -11.63
N CYS A 15 5.44 15.92 -11.77
CA CYS A 15 6.05 14.87 -12.56
C CYS A 15 4.97 14.03 -13.28
N PRO A 16 5.33 13.33 -14.36
CA PRO A 16 4.42 12.44 -15.07
C PRO A 16 3.91 11.30 -14.17
N PRO A 17 2.71 10.75 -14.45
CA PRO A 17 2.12 9.66 -13.67
C PRO A 17 3.05 8.47 -13.38
N PRO A 18 3.84 7.95 -14.36
CA PRO A 18 4.76 6.83 -14.08
C PRO A 18 5.82 7.18 -13.03
N GLN A 19 6.29 8.43 -13.02
CA GLN A 19 7.30 8.87 -12.06
C GLN A 19 6.70 9.10 -10.66
N ALA A 20 5.47 9.57 -10.58
CA ALA A 20 4.72 9.67 -9.33
C ALA A 20 4.32 8.29 -8.77
N PHE A 21 4.10 7.30 -9.64
CA PHE A 21 3.66 5.96 -9.27
C PHE A 21 4.80 5.00 -8.89
N ARG A 22 6.01 5.18 -9.43
CA ARG A 22 7.21 4.43 -9.03
C ARG A 22 7.40 4.22 -7.52
N PRO A 23 7.31 5.26 -6.65
CA PRO A 23 7.42 5.04 -5.20
C PRO A 23 6.27 4.21 -4.63
N ILE A 24 5.05 4.34 -5.18
CA ILE A 24 3.87 3.56 -4.77
C ILE A 24 4.05 2.08 -5.08
N GLN A 25 4.65 1.73 -6.23
CA GLN A 25 4.95 0.34 -6.60
C GLN A 25 6.00 -0.31 -5.69
N ARG A 26 6.86 0.51 -5.08
CA ARG A 26 7.93 0.07 -4.18
C ARG A 26 7.51 -0.05 -2.71
N ILE A 27 6.21 0.14 -2.41
CA ILE A 27 5.68 -0.03 -1.06
C ILE A 27 5.85 -1.50 -0.63
N GLY A 28 6.48 -1.68 0.54
CA GLY A 28 6.75 -2.98 1.16
C GLY A 28 8.05 -3.66 0.70
N GLY A 29 8.54 -4.60 1.53
CA GLY A 29 9.89 -5.16 1.40
C GLY A 29 10.97 -4.23 1.99
N HIS A 30 12.15 -4.14 1.35
CA HIS A 30 13.30 -3.38 1.86
C HIS A 30 13.08 -1.84 1.94
N THR A 31 12.12 -1.27 1.20
CA THR A 31 11.84 0.18 1.18
C THR A 31 10.99 0.65 2.37
N GLY A 32 10.29 -0.26 3.04
CA GLY A 32 9.36 0.07 4.13
C GLY A 32 8.06 0.77 3.66
N TRP A 33 7.33 1.32 4.64
CA TRP A 33 6.06 2.03 4.43
C TRP A 33 6.23 3.55 4.62
N TYR A 34 5.63 4.36 3.74
CA TYR A 34 5.70 5.83 3.82
C TYR A 34 4.90 6.45 4.98
N PHE A 35 3.93 5.70 5.53
CA PHE A 35 3.12 6.12 6.68
C PHE A 35 3.27 5.11 7.81
N ALA A 36 3.35 5.61 9.05
CA ALA A 36 3.40 4.80 10.27
C ALA A 36 4.67 3.94 10.49
N ASN A 37 5.84 4.34 9.97
CA ASN A 37 7.15 3.70 10.26
C ASN A 37 7.38 3.41 11.76
N TRP A 38 6.86 4.28 12.64
CA TRP A 38 6.91 4.10 14.09
C TRP A 38 6.00 2.95 14.59
N LEU A 39 4.76 2.87 14.11
CA LEU A 39 3.79 1.83 14.47
C LEU A 39 4.28 0.42 14.04
N TRP A 40 5.02 0.36 12.93
CA TRP A 40 5.67 -0.85 12.43
C TRP A 40 6.92 -1.25 13.23
N ARG A 41 7.68 -0.29 13.77
CA ARG A 41 8.80 -0.57 14.67
C ARG A 41 8.33 -1.26 15.96
N THR A 42 7.18 -0.83 16.49
CA THR A 42 6.56 -1.47 17.65
C THR A 42 5.98 -2.85 17.33
N ARG A 43 5.43 -3.04 16.13
CA ARG A 43 4.89 -4.34 15.71
C ARG A 43 5.96 -5.37 15.33
N GLY A 44 7.06 -4.96 14.71
CA GLY A 44 8.22 -5.82 14.45
C GLY A 44 8.88 -6.37 15.72
N PHE A 45 8.66 -5.73 16.87
CA PHE A 45 9.01 -6.27 18.18
C PHE A 45 8.01 -7.34 18.66
N MET A 46 6.72 -7.17 18.36
CA MET A 46 5.68 -8.18 18.66
C MET A 46 5.79 -9.43 17.77
N ASP A 47 6.08 -9.28 16.47
CA ASP A 47 6.25 -10.43 15.56
C ASP A 47 7.54 -11.23 15.85
N ARG A 48 8.53 -10.63 16.51
CA ARG A 48 9.71 -11.36 16.99
C ARG A 48 9.38 -12.38 18.09
N CYS A 49 8.28 -12.19 18.80
CA CYS A 49 7.82 -13.12 19.84
C CYS A 49 6.95 -14.28 19.30
N VAL A 50 6.47 -14.23 18.05
CA VAL A 50 5.51 -15.21 17.49
C VAL A 50 6.10 -15.99 16.30
N GLY A 51 7.41 -16.20 16.27
CA GLY A 51 8.02 -17.26 15.47
C GLY A 51 7.68 -17.23 13.98
N GLY A 52 8.34 -16.35 13.23
CA GLY A 52 8.71 -16.61 11.84
C GLY A 52 7.57 -16.64 10.82
N VAL A 53 7.26 -15.47 10.25
CA VAL A 53 6.74 -15.42 8.88
C VAL A 53 7.85 -14.79 8.04
N GLY A 54 8.60 -15.66 7.38
CA GLY A 54 9.75 -15.30 6.59
C GLY A 54 9.42 -14.25 5.54
N PHE A 55 10.36 -13.34 5.36
CA PHE A 55 10.59 -12.58 4.13
C PHE A 55 10.65 -13.54 2.93
N ARG A 56 9.52 -14.03 2.47
CA ARG A 56 9.39 -14.76 1.21
C ARG A 56 8.81 -13.78 0.19
N ARG A 57 9.61 -12.78 -0.16
CA ARG A 57 9.44 -12.13 -1.46
C ARG A 57 10.24 -12.97 -2.45
N ASP A 58 9.51 -13.62 -3.35
CA ASP A 58 10.07 -14.23 -4.55
C ASP A 58 10.94 -13.17 -5.27
N GLN A 59 12.04 -13.58 -5.89
CA GLN A 59 13.07 -12.73 -6.51
C GLN A 59 12.56 -12.02 -7.79
N ARG A 60 11.26 -11.76 -7.90
CA ARG A 60 10.66 -11.00 -8.99
C ARG A 60 10.82 -9.53 -8.65
N GLY A 61 11.49 -8.81 -9.55
CA GLY A 61 12.00 -7.46 -9.30
C GLY A 61 10.96 -6.47 -8.74
N PRO A 62 11.41 -5.37 -8.14
CA PRO A 62 10.60 -4.37 -7.44
C PRO A 62 9.58 -3.60 -8.31
N GLU A 63 9.30 -4.04 -9.53
CA GLU A 63 8.57 -3.28 -10.54
C GLU A 63 7.22 -3.90 -10.98
N GLN A 64 6.85 -5.09 -10.49
CA GLN A 64 5.56 -5.72 -10.82
C GLN A 64 4.89 -6.30 -9.58
N LEU A 65 4.11 -5.48 -8.88
CA LEU A 65 3.07 -5.98 -7.97
C LEU A 65 1.95 -6.53 -8.84
N GLN A 66 1.49 -7.74 -8.55
CA GLN A 66 0.34 -8.35 -9.21
C GLN A 66 -0.82 -8.50 -8.23
N PRO A 67 -2.08 -8.45 -8.72
CA PRO A 67 -3.23 -8.82 -7.90
C PRO A 67 -3.02 -10.22 -7.28
N GLY A 68 -3.22 -10.33 -5.97
CA GLY A 68 -2.98 -11.53 -5.19
C GLY A 68 -1.64 -11.57 -4.45
N ASP A 69 -0.67 -10.72 -4.82
CA ASP A 69 0.60 -10.60 -4.10
C ASP A 69 0.38 -10.15 -2.66
N ILE A 70 1.18 -10.69 -1.74
CA ILE A 70 1.14 -10.33 -0.33
C ILE A 70 2.34 -9.45 -0.01
N VAL A 71 2.06 -8.25 0.49
CA VAL A 71 3.02 -7.25 0.93
C VAL A 71 2.86 -7.09 2.43
N ASP A 72 3.72 -7.77 3.20
CA ASP A 72 3.67 -7.89 4.66
C ASP A 72 2.33 -8.49 5.15
N PHE A 73 1.34 -7.64 5.44
CA PHE A 73 0.00 -8.02 5.91
C PHE A 73 -1.12 -7.50 4.99
N TRP A 74 -0.75 -7.02 3.82
CA TRP A 74 -1.67 -6.49 2.82
C TRP A 74 -1.66 -7.40 1.61
N ARG A 75 -2.83 -7.75 1.10
CA ARG A 75 -2.96 -8.39 -0.20
C ARG A 75 -3.22 -7.32 -1.24
N VAL A 76 -2.54 -7.39 -2.38
CA VAL A 76 -2.86 -6.59 -3.56
C VAL A 76 -4.22 -7.05 -4.08
N GLU A 77 -5.24 -6.21 -3.92
CA GLU A 77 -6.58 -6.46 -4.44
C GLU A 77 -6.65 -6.08 -5.93
N ALA A 78 -6.05 -4.94 -6.29
CA ALA A 78 -6.01 -4.46 -7.66
C ALA A 78 -4.71 -3.71 -7.95
N PHE A 79 -4.20 -3.85 -9.17
CA PHE A 79 -3.03 -3.15 -9.65
C PHE A 79 -3.21 -2.78 -11.12
N GLU A 80 -3.12 -1.49 -11.41
CA GLU A 80 -3.06 -0.92 -12.74
C GLU A 80 -1.79 -0.07 -12.83
N GLN A 81 -0.90 -0.45 -13.74
CA GLN A 81 0.39 0.21 -13.90
C GLN A 81 0.21 1.72 -14.13
N ASP A 82 0.95 2.52 -13.37
CA ASP A 82 0.97 4.00 -13.41
C ASP A 82 -0.35 4.70 -13.03
N HIS A 83 -1.36 3.94 -12.61
CA HIS A 83 -2.71 4.44 -12.39
C HIS A 83 -3.29 4.08 -11.02
N LEU A 84 -3.20 2.83 -10.58
CA LEU A 84 -3.89 2.38 -9.38
C LEU A 84 -3.16 1.24 -8.68
N LEU A 85 -3.01 1.35 -7.36
CA LEU A 85 -2.65 0.24 -6.48
C LEU A 85 -3.66 0.19 -5.35
N ARG A 86 -4.35 -0.93 -5.19
CA ARG A 86 -5.25 -1.19 -4.07
C ARG A 86 -4.77 -2.37 -3.26
N LEU A 87 -4.73 -2.17 -1.96
CA LEU A 87 -4.29 -3.10 -0.96
C LEU A 87 -5.45 -3.34 0.02
N VAL A 88 -5.67 -4.59 0.39
CA VAL A 88 -6.62 -4.98 1.43
C VAL A 88 -5.85 -5.59 2.60
N ALA A 89 -6.20 -5.19 3.83
CA ALA A 89 -5.56 -5.68 5.04
C ALA A 89 -6.03 -7.12 5.32
N GLU A 90 -5.08 -8.05 5.39
CA GLU A 90 -5.33 -9.45 5.79
C GLU A 90 -5.15 -9.69 7.29
N ALA A 91 -4.67 -8.69 8.03
CA ALA A 91 -4.45 -8.84 9.46
C ALA A 91 -5.74 -9.24 10.19
N ARG A 92 -5.60 -10.03 11.25
CA ARG A 92 -6.67 -10.34 12.21
C ARG A 92 -7.04 -9.07 12.98
N MET A 93 -7.89 -8.25 12.39
CA MET A 93 -8.53 -7.08 13.01
C MET A 93 -10.05 -7.30 12.98
N PRO A 94 -10.82 -6.69 13.90
CA PRO A 94 -12.27 -6.88 13.98
C PRO A 94 -13.03 -6.34 12.75
N GLY A 95 -12.34 -5.86 11.72
CA GLY A 95 -12.90 -5.26 10.52
C GLY A 95 -12.00 -5.47 9.30
N ARG A 96 -12.31 -4.80 8.19
CA ARG A 96 -11.54 -4.82 6.95
C ARG A 96 -10.99 -3.43 6.65
N GLY A 97 -9.70 -3.36 6.33
CA GLY A 97 -9.03 -2.13 5.93
C GLY A 97 -8.66 -2.18 4.45
N TRP A 98 -8.88 -1.10 3.71
CA TRP A 98 -8.36 -0.92 2.37
C TRP A 98 -7.48 0.31 2.30
N LEU A 99 -6.46 0.22 1.47
CA LEU A 99 -5.59 1.32 1.13
C LEU A 99 -5.45 1.39 -0.39
N GLN A 100 -5.84 2.50 -0.97
CA GLN A 100 -5.79 2.73 -2.40
C GLN A 100 -4.93 3.95 -2.71
N PHE A 101 -4.02 3.77 -3.64
CA PHE A 101 -3.24 4.82 -4.27
C PHE A 101 -3.69 4.94 -5.71
N GLY A 102 -4.24 6.09 -6.08
CA GLY A 102 -4.57 6.44 -7.46
C GLY A 102 -3.63 7.52 -7.95
N VAL A 103 -3.21 7.45 -9.22
CA VAL A 103 -2.45 8.51 -9.88
C VAL A 103 -3.16 8.87 -11.16
N GLU A 104 -3.53 10.14 -11.26
CA GLU A 104 -4.22 10.71 -12.42
C GLU A 104 -3.46 11.91 -12.94
N GLY A 105 -3.20 11.98 -14.23
CA GLY A 105 -2.49 13.11 -14.82
C GLY A 105 -2.20 12.89 -16.30
N LYS A 106 -1.77 13.96 -16.97
CA LYS A 106 -1.30 13.93 -18.36
C LYS A 106 -0.13 14.89 -18.51
N GLY A 107 0.89 14.50 -19.28
CA GLY A 107 2.08 15.32 -19.52
C GLY A 107 2.98 15.41 -18.29
N SER A 108 3.36 16.64 -17.91
CA SER A 108 4.33 16.92 -16.85
C SER A 108 3.75 17.02 -15.44
N GLY A 109 2.42 16.85 -15.27
CA GLY A 109 1.75 16.98 -13.98
C GLY A 109 0.87 15.77 -13.66
N SER A 110 0.85 15.39 -12.39
CA SER A 110 0.01 14.33 -11.86
C SER A 110 -0.61 14.68 -10.52
N ARG A 111 -1.71 14.01 -10.20
CA ARG A 111 -2.43 14.06 -8.93
C ARG A 111 -2.39 12.67 -8.33
N VAL A 112 -1.77 12.56 -7.17
CA VAL A 112 -1.74 11.34 -6.38
C VAL A 112 -2.87 11.41 -5.36
N ARG A 113 -3.80 10.46 -5.41
CA ARG A 113 -4.88 10.29 -4.44
C ARG A 113 -4.57 9.10 -3.55
N LEU A 114 -4.50 9.33 -2.26
CA LEU A 114 -4.46 8.31 -1.22
C LEU A 114 -5.86 8.19 -0.62
N LEU A 115 -6.40 6.99 -0.56
CA LEU A 115 -7.66 6.66 0.08
C LEU A 115 -7.43 5.51 1.07
N ALA A 116 -7.78 5.71 2.33
CA ALA A 116 -7.79 4.68 3.35
C ALA A 116 -9.23 4.47 3.82
N LEU A 117 -9.72 3.24 3.72
CA LEU A 117 -11.06 2.85 4.13
C LEU A 117 -10.94 1.82 5.25
N PHE A 118 -11.82 1.92 6.25
CA PHE A 118 -11.93 0.94 7.30
C PHE A 118 -13.39 0.64 7.60
N GLU A 119 -13.75 -0.63 7.47
CA GLU A 119 -15.06 -1.16 7.81
C GLU A 119 -14.91 -1.99 9.11
N PRO A 120 -15.38 -1.50 10.27
CA PRO A 120 -15.37 -2.24 11.52
C PRO A 120 -16.37 -3.40 11.56
#